data_AF-A0A4P9EE63-F1
#
_entry.id   AF-A0A4P9EE63-F1
#
_cell.length_a   1.000
_cell.length_b   1.000
_cell.length_c   1.000
_cell.angle_alpha   90.00
_cell.angle_beta   90.00
_cell.angle_gamma   90.00
#
_symmetry.space_group_name_H-M   'P 1'
#
loop_
_entity.id
_entity.type
_entity.pdbx_description
1 polymer ?
#
loop_
_entity_poly.entity_id
_entity_poly.type
_entity_poly.pdbx_seq_one_letter_code
_entity_poly.pdbx_strand_id
1 'polypeptide(L)'
;MCEIENKLKTIISGSLQEYFGTSWLVKGLPKNTYTKAKKLADEKAYDLQLNSGDDAEDVNVWDFVSLADYVSIVTNGKNWSSFFEEMLVRPEETRIAGGKEAKTQWILRLSAIKNKLSKESYSVPVDEYSYVKSVYDWIMEMLTL
;
A
#
# COMPACT_ATOMS: atom_id res chain seq x y z
N MET A 1 11.27 -0.16 6.21
CA MET A 1 9.90 0.31 5.95
C MET A 1 9.70 0.78 4.52
N CYS A 2 10.47 1.77 4.03
CA CYS A 2 10.32 2.28 2.66
C CYS A 2 10.39 1.20 1.58
N GLU A 3 11.28 0.21 1.72
CA GLU A 3 11.39 -0.91 0.77
C GLU A 3 10.12 -1.77 0.72
N ILE A 4 9.54 -2.10 1.89
CA ILE A 4 8.26 -2.84 1.97
C ILE A 4 7.16 -2.05 1.25
N GLU A 5 7.08 -0.74 1.50
CA GLU A 5 6.09 0.12 0.86
C GLU A 5 6.27 0.14 -0.67
N ASN A 6 7.48 0.30 -1.15
CA ASN A 6 7.78 0.31 -2.59
C ASN A 6 7.45 -1.03 -3.26
N LYS A 7 7.77 -2.15 -2.60
CA LYS A 7 7.46 -3.48 -3.12
C LYS A 7 5.95 -3.73 -3.14
N LEU A 8 5.23 -3.38 -2.08
CA LEU A 8 3.76 -3.49 -2.05
C LEU A 8 3.09 -2.58 -3.05
N LYS A 9 3.58 -1.34 -3.18
CA LYS A 9 3.13 -0.40 -4.19
C LYS A 9 3.22 -1.02 -5.58
N THR A 10 4.35 -1.64 -5.90
CA THR A 10 4.61 -2.31 -7.19
C THR A 10 3.69 -3.51 -7.41
N ILE A 11 3.59 -4.42 -6.43
CA ILE A 11 2.73 -5.61 -6.51
C ILE A 11 1.27 -5.22 -6.72
N ILE A 12 0.77 -4.29 -5.89
CA ILE A 12 -0.64 -3.88 -5.92
C ILE A 12 -0.93 -3.12 -7.23
N SER A 13 -0.09 -2.17 -7.64
CA SER A 13 -0.34 -1.46 -8.90
C SER A 13 -0.21 -2.38 -10.11
N GLY A 14 0.78 -3.27 -10.13
CA GLY A 14 0.98 -4.22 -11.23
C GLY A 14 -0.24 -5.13 -11.41
N SER A 15 -0.71 -5.73 -10.32
CA SER A 15 -1.88 -6.62 -10.35
C SER A 15 -3.15 -5.88 -10.80
N LEU A 16 -3.35 -4.64 -10.33
CA LEU A 16 -4.49 -3.83 -10.74
C LEU A 16 -4.38 -3.39 -12.21
N GLN A 17 -3.19 -3.05 -12.68
CA GLN A 17 -2.94 -2.65 -14.08
C GLN A 17 -3.13 -3.82 -15.03
N GLU A 18 -2.63 -5.00 -14.68
CA GLU A 18 -2.81 -6.22 -15.46
C GLU A 18 -4.30 -6.57 -15.60
N TYR A 19 -5.05 -6.48 -14.50
CA TYR A 19 -6.46 -6.88 -14.49
C TYR A 19 -7.41 -5.82 -15.08
N PHE A 20 -7.19 -4.53 -14.80
CA PHE A 20 -8.11 -3.45 -15.19
C PHE A 20 -7.61 -2.56 -16.34
N GLY A 21 -6.38 -2.77 -16.81
CA GLY A 21 -5.75 -1.99 -17.86
C GLY A 21 -5.54 -0.52 -17.50
N THR A 22 -5.64 0.36 -18.48
CA THR A 22 -5.41 1.81 -18.32
C THR A 22 -6.35 2.50 -17.32
N SER A 23 -7.50 1.88 -17.02
CA SER A 23 -8.51 2.41 -16.08
C SER A 23 -8.37 1.88 -14.65
N TRP A 24 -7.26 1.24 -14.32
CA TRP A 24 -7.06 0.57 -13.03
C TRP A 24 -7.22 1.48 -11.81
N LEU A 25 -6.83 2.75 -11.90
CA LEU A 25 -7.01 3.71 -10.80
C LEU A 25 -8.48 3.92 -10.46
N VAL A 26 -9.36 3.94 -11.45
CA VAL A 26 -10.80 4.20 -11.27
C VAL A 26 -11.57 2.91 -10.96
N LYS A 27 -11.18 1.79 -11.59
CA LYS A 27 -11.87 0.50 -11.43
C LYS A 27 -11.37 -0.32 -10.24
N GLY A 28 -10.09 -0.21 -9.93
CA GLY A 28 -9.42 -1.00 -8.91
C GLY A 28 -9.52 -0.43 -7.51
N LEU A 29 -9.50 0.90 -7.37
CA LEU A 29 -9.53 1.56 -6.07
C LEU A 29 -10.98 1.80 -5.60
N PRO A 30 -11.25 1.73 -4.28
CA PRO A 30 -12.46 2.28 -3.70
C PRO A 30 -12.56 3.78 -3.98
N LYS A 31 -13.79 4.27 -4.22
CA LYS A 31 -14.05 5.68 -4.53
C LYS A 31 -13.46 6.64 -3.49
N ASN A 32 -13.61 6.35 -2.20
CA ASN A 32 -13.10 7.20 -1.13
C ASN A 32 -11.56 7.30 -1.15
N THR A 33 -10.89 6.17 -1.38
CA THR A 33 -9.42 6.10 -1.48
C THR A 33 -8.92 6.89 -2.69
N TYR A 34 -9.54 6.71 -3.85
CA TYR A 34 -9.21 7.48 -5.06
C TYR A 34 -9.39 8.98 -4.85
N THR A 35 -10.55 9.42 -4.34
CA THR A 35 -10.84 10.85 -4.14
C THR A 35 -9.87 11.50 -3.16
N LYS A 36 -9.53 10.81 -2.05
CA LYS A 36 -8.56 11.29 -1.07
C LYS A 36 -7.17 11.45 -1.69
N ALA A 37 -6.67 10.40 -2.36
CA ALA A 37 -5.36 10.43 -2.98
C ALA A 37 -5.27 11.49 -4.09
N LYS A 38 -6.31 11.61 -4.91
CA LYS A 38 -6.39 12.62 -5.96
C LYS A 38 -6.36 14.03 -5.39
N LYS A 39 -7.12 14.30 -4.32
CA LYS A 39 -7.11 15.61 -3.66
C LYS A 39 -5.70 16.00 -3.20
N LEU A 40 -4.97 15.08 -2.56
CA LEU A 40 -3.61 15.33 -2.09
C LEU A 40 -2.62 15.53 -3.25
N ALA A 41 -2.79 14.77 -4.34
CA ALA A 41 -2.00 14.93 -5.55
C ALA A 41 -2.23 16.29 -6.21
N ASP A 42 -3.48 16.70 -6.34
CA ASP A 42 -3.86 18.00 -6.93
C ASP A 42 -3.32 19.17 -6.07
N GLU A 43 -3.40 19.07 -4.74
CA GLU A 43 -2.80 20.03 -3.80
C GLU A 43 -1.28 20.13 -3.98
N LYS A 44 -0.60 18.98 -4.05
CA LYS A 44 0.86 18.95 -4.25
C LYS A 44 1.27 19.49 -5.63
N ALA A 45 0.52 19.17 -6.68
CA ALA A 45 0.77 19.65 -8.03
C ALA A 45 0.64 21.17 -8.11
N TYR A 46 -0.40 21.73 -7.47
CA TYR A 46 -0.57 23.17 -7.37
C TYR A 46 0.60 23.84 -6.64
N ASP A 47 1.03 23.28 -5.51
CA ASP A 47 2.19 23.81 -4.76
C ASP A 47 3.48 23.74 -5.58
N LEU A 48 3.73 22.65 -6.32
CA LEU A 48 4.90 22.53 -7.18
C LEU A 48 4.84 23.53 -8.33
N GLN A 49 3.69 23.71 -8.97
CA GLN A 49 3.53 24.68 -10.04
C GLN A 49 3.77 26.12 -9.57
N LEU A 50 3.35 26.46 -8.34
CA LEU A 50 3.64 27.78 -7.75
C LEU A 50 5.13 28.01 -7.48
N ASN A 51 5.86 26.97 -7.06
CA ASN A 51 7.25 27.11 -6.62
C ASN A 51 8.28 26.84 -7.74
N SER A 52 7.92 26.04 -8.74
CA SER A 52 8.83 25.54 -9.78
C SER A 52 8.37 25.87 -11.20
N GLY A 53 7.18 26.45 -11.38
CA GLY A 53 6.68 26.89 -12.69
C GLY A 53 6.64 25.75 -13.71
N ASP A 54 7.28 25.95 -14.86
CA ASP A 54 7.33 24.99 -15.97
C ASP A 54 8.23 23.77 -15.70
N ASP A 55 9.09 23.81 -14.67
CA ASP A 55 9.94 22.69 -14.24
C ASP A 55 9.24 21.80 -13.18
N ALA A 56 7.94 21.97 -12.95
CA ALA A 56 7.19 21.19 -11.98
C ALA A 56 7.11 19.70 -12.39
N GLU A 57 7.52 18.81 -11.49
CA GLU A 57 7.42 17.36 -11.70
C GLU A 57 5.95 16.90 -11.73
N ASP A 58 5.68 15.90 -12.58
CA ASP A 58 4.37 15.25 -12.65
C ASP A 58 4.04 14.53 -11.33
N VAL A 59 2.89 14.89 -10.76
CA VAL A 59 2.43 14.31 -9.49
C VAL A 59 1.51 13.13 -9.76
N ASN A 60 1.94 11.93 -9.37
CA ASN A 60 1.13 10.71 -9.54
C ASN A 60 0.20 10.49 -8.35
N VAL A 61 -1.10 10.33 -8.62
CA VAL A 61 -2.13 10.01 -7.60
C VAL A 61 -1.75 8.79 -6.76
N TRP A 62 -1.11 7.79 -7.36
CA TRP A 62 -0.72 6.55 -6.66
C TRP A 62 0.34 6.80 -5.57
N ASP A 63 1.08 7.90 -5.62
CA ASP A 63 2.08 8.27 -4.61
C ASP A 63 1.45 8.71 -3.28
N PHE A 64 0.16 9.05 -3.30
CA PHE A 64 -0.59 9.52 -2.13
C PHE A 64 -1.47 8.44 -1.49
N VAL A 65 -1.32 7.19 -1.92
CA VAL A 65 -1.99 6.04 -1.33
C VAL A 65 -1.14 5.49 -0.19
N SER A 66 -1.67 5.50 1.03
CA SER A 66 -0.94 5.03 2.22
C SER A 66 -1.03 3.51 2.41
N LEU A 67 -0.17 2.94 3.27
CA LEU A 67 -0.26 1.53 3.69
C LEU A 67 -1.65 1.17 4.20
N ALA A 68 -2.28 2.03 5.00
CA ALA A 68 -3.63 1.78 5.50
C ALA A 68 -4.66 1.72 4.36
N ASP A 69 -4.49 2.56 3.33
CA ASP A 69 -5.36 2.57 2.15
C ASP A 69 -5.23 1.27 1.34
N TYR A 70 -4.07 0.60 1.34
CA TYR A 70 -3.89 -0.68 0.64
C TYR A 70 -4.86 -1.76 1.09
N VAL A 71 -5.21 -1.82 2.38
CA VAL A 71 -6.20 -2.81 2.84
C VAL A 71 -7.55 -2.59 2.17
N SER A 72 -8.00 -1.33 2.06
CA SER A 72 -9.24 -0.99 1.39
C SER A 72 -9.22 -1.36 -0.09
N ILE A 73 -8.07 -1.24 -0.75
CA ILE A 73 -7.88 -1.53 -2.17
C ILE A 73 -7.83 -3.04 -2.42
N VAL A 74 -7.02 -3.75 -1.64
CA VAL A 74 -6.83 -5.19 -1.73
C VAL A 74 -8.14 -5.93 -1.47
N THR A 75 -8.95 -5.43 -0.54
CA THR A 75 -10.23 -6.04 -0.18
C THR A 75 -11.43 -5.50 -0.98
N ASN A 76 -11.20 -4.56 -1.91
CA ASN A 76 -12.24 -3.92 -2.70
C ASN A 76 -12.89 -4.90 -3.68
N GLY A 77 -14.22 -5.05 -3.61
CA GLY A 77 -14.97 -5.87 -4.55
C GLY A 77 -14.38 -7.27 -4.73
N LYS A 78 -13.97 -7.59 -5.96
CA LYS A 78 -13.39 -8.89 -6.34
C LYS A 78 -11.85 -8.92 -6.28
N ASN A 79 -11.17 -7.79 -6.02
CA ASN A 79 -9.70 -7.72 -6.05
C ASN A 79 -9.05 -8.82 -5.18
N TRP A 80 -9.63 -9.04 -3.99
CA TRP A 80 -9.18 -10.10 -3.07
C TRP A 80 -9.22 -11.48 -3.71
N SER A 81 -10.42 -11.93 -4.09
CA SER A 81 -10.65 -13.27 -4.63
C SER A 81 -10.07 -13.48 -6.03
N SER A 82 -9.84 -12.39 -6.77
CA SER A 82 -9.36 -12.46 -8.16
C SER A 82 -7.85 -12.62 -8.24
N PHE A 83 -7.08 -12.03 -7.32
CA PHE A 83 -5.61 -12.10 -7.39
C PHE A 83 -4.89 -11.88 -6.06
N PHE A 84 -5.40 -11.08 -5.13
CA PHE A 84 -4.63 -10.79 -3.92
C PHE A 84 -4.62 -11.88 -2.84
N GLU A 85 -5.60 -12.78 -2.81
CA GLU A 85 -5.65 -13.83 -1.79
C GLU A 85 -4.44 -14.78 -1.88
N GLU A 86 -3.97 -15.10 -3.08
CA GLU A 86 -2.84 -16.00 -3.26
C GLU A 86 -1.49 -15.31 -2.97
N MET A 87 -1.45 -13.97 -3.06
CA MET A 87 -0.22 -13.19 -2.91
C MET A 87 -0.04 -12.58 -1.53
N LEU A 88 -1.10 -12.01 -0.94
CA LEU A 88 -1.00 -11.13 0.24
C LEU A 88 -1.40 -11.82 1.55
N VAL A 89 -1.37 -13.14 1.57
CA VAL A 89 -1.54 -13.96 2.78
C VAL A 89 -0.18 -14.41 3.27
N ARG A 90 0.17 -14.01 4.49
CA ARG A 90 1.44 -14.41 5.09
C ARG A 90 1.53 -15.94 5.22
N PRO A 91 2.70 -16.56 4.96
CA PRO A 91 2.87 -18.01 5.06
C PRO A 91 2.48 -18.54 6.44
N GLU A 92 2.82 -17.80 7.49
CA GLU A 92 2.50 -18.12 8.89
C GLU A 92 1.00 -17.96 9.21
N GLU A 93 0.26 -17.24 8.36
CA GLU A 93 -1.14 -16.87 8.56
C GLU A 93 -2.10 -17.60 7.60
N THR A 94 -1.61 -18.56 6.80
CA THR A 94 -2.43 -19.33 5.85
C THR A 94 -3.62 -20.07 6.48
N ARG A 95 -3.51 -20.42 7.77
CA ARG A 95 -4.53 -21.17 8.52
C ARG A 95 -5.41 -20.32 9.44
N ILE A 96 -5.29 -18.99 9.41
CA ILE A 96 -6.11 -18.15 10.29
C ILE A 96 -7.56 -18.08 9.80
N ALA A 97 -8.49 -18.16 10.75
CA ALA A 97 -9.90 -17.86 10.49
C ALA A 97 -10.11 -16.33 10.39
N GLY A 98 -11.15 -15.90 9.66
CA GLY A 98 -11.54 -14.48 9.60
C GLY A 98 -11.42 -13.80 8.23
N GLY A 99 -11.28 -14.57 7.15
CA GLY A 99 -11.39 -14.06 5.78
C GLY A 99 -10.32 -13.02 5.41
N LYS A 100 -10.65 -12.17 4.45
CA LYS A 100 -9.74 -11.14 3.91
C LYS A 100 -9.39 -10.07 4.94
N GLU A 101 -10.30 -9.76 5.86
CA GLU A 101 -10.10 -8.76 6.91
C GLU A 101 -9.00 -9.20 7.89
N ALA A 102 -9.01 -10.47 8.30
CA ALA A 102 -7.97 -11.04 9.16
C ALA A 102 -6.63 -11.16 8.43
N LYS A 103 -6.67 -11.69 7.20
CA LYS A 103 -5.47 -11.96 6.37
C LYS A 103 -4.75 -10.69 5.89
N THR A 104 -5.37 -9.52 5.99
CA THR A 104 -4.76 -8.22 5.63
C THR A 104 -4.37 -7.37 6.85
N GLN A 105 -4.63 -7.84 8.08
CA GLN A 105 -4.29 -7.09 9.31
C GLN A 105 -2.79 -6.76 9.42
N TRP A 106 -1.94 -7.59 8.84
CA TRP A 106 -0.51 -7.37 8.88
C TRP A 106 -0.11 -6.02 8.23
N ILE A 107 -0.84 -5.57 7.21
CA ILE A 107 -0.64 -4.26 6.55
C ILE A 107 -1.01 -3.12 7.51
N LEU A 108 -2.12 -3.23 8.24
CA LEU A 108 -2.52 -2.22 9.23
C LEU A 108 -1.51 -2.16 10.38
N ARG A 109 -1.00 -3.31 10.82
CA ARG A 109 0.05 -3.37 11.85
C ARG A 109 1.32 -2.69 11.37
N LEU A 110 1.77 -2.90 10.12
CA LEU A 110 2.89 -2.16 9.54
C LEU A 110 2.63 -0.65 9.51
N SER A 111 1.44 -0.24 9.07
CA SER A 111 1.06 1.18 9.06
C SER A 111 1.13 1.81 10.45
N ALA A 112 0.68 1.08 11.48
CA ALA A 112 0.75 1.56 12.86
C ALA A 112 2.21 1.70 13.35
N ILE A 113 3.07 0.73 13.05
CA ILE A 113 4.51 0.78 13.39
C ILE A 113 5.17 1.97 12.66
N LYS A 114 4.88 2.18 11.37
CA LYS A 114 5.37 3.34 10.60
C LYS A 114 5.05 4.67 11.28
N ASN A 115 3.79 4.82 11.71
CA ASN A 115 3.33 6.05 12.37
C ASN A 115 3.97 6.26 13.75
N LYS A 116 4.46 5.20 14.41
CA LYS A 116 5.28 5.33 15.62
C LYS A 116 6.71 5.75 15.27
N LEU A 117 7.30 5.15 14.25
CA LEU A 117 8.66 5.45 13.77
C LEU A 117 8.83 6.90 13.29
N SER A 118 7.75 7.56 12.85
CA SER A 118 7.80 8.98 12.47
C SER A 118 7.93 9.93 13.68
N LYS A 119 7.91 9.42 14.91
CA LYS A 119 8.10 10.20 16.13
C LYS A 119 9.56 10.09 16.59
N GLU A 120 10.24 11.22 16.73
CA GLU A 120 11.67 11.28 17.09
C GLU A 120 12.00 10.57 18.42
N SER A 121 11.07 10.52 19.36
CA SER A 121 11.27 9.89 20.68
C SER A 121 10.99 8.39 20.72
N TYR A 122 10.63 7.78 19.59
CA TYR A 122 10.22 6.38 19.58
C TYR A 122 11.41 5.43 19.52
N SER A 123 11.54 4.59 20.56
CA SER A 123 12.45 3.45 20.56
C SER A 123 11.70 2.21 20.09
N VAL A 124 12.27 1.47 19.13
CA VAL A 124 11.64 0.32 18.50
C VAL A 124 11.81 -0.92 19.38
N PRO A 125 10.72 -1.51 19.89
CA PRO A 125 10.76 -2.77 20.61
C PRO A 125 11.27 -3.92 19.73
N VAL A 126 11.95 -4.91 20.34
CA VAL A 126 12.51 -6.07 19.63
C VAL A 126 11.43 -6.88 18.91
N ASP A 127 10.24 -6.99 19.48
CA ASP A 127 9.10 -7.69 18.88
C ASP A 127 8.56 -6.95 17.65
N GLU A 128 8.48 -5.62 17.67
CA GLU A 128 8.10 -4.84 16.50
C GLU A 128 9.16 -4.93 15.40
N TYR A 129 10.45 -4.83 15.75
CA TYR A 129 11.54 -5.02 14.80
C TYR A 129 11.49 -6.41 14.15
N SER A 130 11.37 -7.46 14.97
CA SER A 130 11.32 -8.85 14.50
C SER A 130 10.11 -9.09 13.60
N TYR A 131 8.96 -8.50 13.95
CA TYR A 131 7.77 -8.54 13.12
C TYR A 131 7.99 -7.86 11.76
N VAL A 132 8.48 -6.62 11.74
CA VAL A 132 8.76 -5.90 10.48
C VAL A 132 9.76 -6.65 9.63
N LYS A 133 10.81 -7.22 10.25
CA LYS A 133 11.79 -8.06 9.54
C LYS A 133 11.14 -9.29 8.92
N SER A 134 10.32 -10.03 9.66
CA SER A 134 9.63 -11.21 9.11
C SER A 134 8.75 -10.88 7.90
N VAL A 135 8.08 -9.71 7.92
CA VAL A 135 7.27 -9.26 6.79
C VAL A 135 8.15 -8.79 5.63
N TYR A 136 9.27 -8.13 5.93
CA TYR A 136 10.25 -7.73 4.92
C TYR A 136 10.78 -8.95 4.15
N ASP A 137 11.30 -9.94 4.87
CA ASP A 137 11.91 -11.14 4.29
C ASP A 137 10.89 -11.83 3.36
N TRP A 138 9.65 -12.01 3.82
CA TRP A 138 8.56 -12.59 3.01
C TRP A 138 8.20 -11.76 1.76
N ILE A 139 7.97 -10.45 1.91
CA ILE A 139 7.55 -9.59 0.79
C ILE A 139 8.66 -9.46 -0.26
N MET A 140 9.93 -9.49 0.15
CA MET A 140 11.06 -9.39 -0.77
C MET A 140 11.28 -10.67 -1.58
N GLU A 141 10.94 -11.84 -1.03
CA GLU A 141 10.97 -13.12 -1.76
C GLU A 141 9.88 -13.24 -2.84
N MET A 142 8.85 -12.39 -2.81
CA MET A 142 7.81 -12.39 -3.84
C MET A 142 8.39 -11.97 -5.19
N LEU A 143 8.21 -12.82 -6.20
CA LEU A 143 8.46 -12.45 -7.59
C LEU A 143 7.48 -11.33 -7.99
N THR A 144 8.02 -10.28 -8.61
CA THR A 144 7.21 -9.27 -9.30
C THR A 144 6.91 -9.80 -10.70
N LEU A 145 5.62 -9.86 -11.05
CA LEU A 145 5.14 -10.10 -12.41
C LEU A 145 5.61 -9.02 -13.37
#